data_AF-A0A938GZ47-F1
#
_entry.id   AF-A0A938GZ47-F1
#
_cell.length_a   1.000
_cell.length_b   1.000
_cell.length_c   1.000
_cell.angle_alpha   90.00
_cell.angle_beta   90.00
_cell.angle_gamma   90.00
#
_symmetry.space_group_name_H-M   'P 1'
#
loop_
_entity.id
_entity.type
_entity.pdbx_description
1 polymer ?
#
loop_
_entity_poly.entity_id
_entity_poly.type
_entity_poly.pdbx_seq_one_letter_code
_entity_poly.pdbx_strand_id
1 'polypeptide(L)'
;ELWTMSVAGAIAAEVLASRIGQARDTAYTFGLLHCVGMVAINEWSLRHSPGLKLAMAQFPREATEAERAVFGFIQAEAGGALLEHWQLPTEIVTPVRWQYAPQATATHRHSALILHLAKWVRDKVCDRGPPPSDRARLDALRLTPAMLEDVTDLVTGRLREIDTLLQLPELPADLHRCAVR
;
A
#
# COMPACT_ATOMS: atom_id res chain seq x y z
N GLU A 1 -5.15 -5.05 10.26
CA GLU A 1 -3.90 -4.30 9.95
C GLU A 1 -3.62 -4.18 8.44
N LEU A 2 -3.39 -5.28 7.70
CA LEU A 2 -3.08 -5.22 6.25
C LEU A 2 -4.17 -4.52 5.42
N TRP A 3 -5.44 -4.74 5.74
CA TRP A 3 -6.57 -4.05 5.10
C TRP A 3 -6.45 -2.53 5.25
N THR A 4 -6.33 -2.05 6.49
CA THR A 4 -6.18 -0.62 6.79
C THR A 4 -4.98 -0.01 6.07
N MET A 5 -3.83 -0.69 6.05
CA MET A 5 -2.65 -0.24 5.30
C MET A 5 -2.92 -0.14 3.79
N SER A 6 -3.62 -1.13 3.23
CA SER A 6 -3.96 -1.17 1.81
C SER A 6 -4.90 -0.02 1.43
N VAL A 7 -5.97 0.19 2.21
CA VAL A 7 -6.94 1.26 1.97
C VAL A 7 -6.31 2.64 2.17
N ALA A 8 -5.54 2.83 3.25
CA ALA A 8 -4.81 4.08 3.50
C ALA A 8 -3.83 4.40 2.37
N GLY A 9 -3.08 3.41 1.90
CA GLY A 9 -2.18 3.54 0.74
C GLY A 9 -2.93 3.86 -0.56
N ALA A 10 -4.09 3.24 -0.79
CA ALA A 10 -4.95 3.51 -1.95
C ALA A 10 -5.44 4.96 -1.98
N ILE A 11 -6.02 5.43 -0.87
CA ILE A 11 -6.52 6.81 -0.74
C ILE A 11 -5.37 7.81 -0.89
N ALA A 12 -4.24 7.57 -0.23
CA ALA A 12 -3.09 8.45 -0.31
C ALA A 12 -2.55 8.54 -1.75
N ALA A 13 -2.43 7.42 -2.46
CA ALA A 13 -1.99 7.38 -3.85
C ALA A 13 -2.96 8.12 -4.79
N GLU A 14 -4.26 7.90 -4.62
CA GLU A 14 -5.32 8.55 -5.39
C GLU A 14 -5.25 10.09 -5.25
N VAL A 15 -5.15 10.58 -4.01
CA VAL A 15 -5.11 12.02 -3.72
C VAL A 15 -3.82 12.64 -4.23
N LEU A 16 -2.68 11.99 -4.04
CA LEU A 16 -1.40 12.45 -4.57
C LEU A 16 -1.42 12.52 -6.10
N ALA A 17 -1.93 11.49 -6.77
CA ALA A 17 -2.09 11.47 -8.22
C ALA A 17 -2.96 12.63 -8.71
N SER A 18 -4.08 12.91 -8.03
CA SER A 18 -4.94 14.05 -8.34
C SER A 18 -4.20 15.39 -8.26
N ARG A 19 -3.33 15.59 -7.26
CA ARG A 19 -2.60 16.86 -7.07
C ARG A 19 -1.56 17.13 -8.17
N ILE A 20 -1.08 16.10 -8.85
CA ILE A 20 -0.07 16.21 -9.90
C ILE A 20 -0.61 15.89 -11.31
N GLY A 21 -1.94 15.80 -11.46
CA GLY A 21 -2.61 15.58 -12.75
C GLY A 21 -2.38 14.18 -13.34
N GLN A 22 -2.25 13.15 -12.51
CA GLN A 22 -2.13 11.75 -12.92
C GLN A 22 -3.46 10.99 -12.73
N ALA A 23 -3.60 9.83 -13.37
CA ALA A 23 -4.81 9.02 -13.32
C ALA A 23 -5.10 8.50 -11.90
N ARG A 24 -6.21 8.97 -11.31
CA ARG A 24 -6.62 8.65 -9.94
C ARG A 24 -6.96 7.17 -9.73
N ASP A 25 -7.69 6.57 -10.65
CA ASP A 25 -8.19 5.19 -10.51
C ASP A 25 -7.05 4.18 -10.59
N THR A 26 -6.11 4.37 -11.53
CA THR A 26 -4.87 3.58 -11.61
C THR A 26 -4.06 3.72 -10.32
N ALA A 27 -3.96 4.93 -9.77
CA ALA A 27 -3.23 5.20 -8.54
C ALA A 27 -3.87 4.58 -7.30
N TYR A 28 -5.19 4.67 -7.19
CA TYR A 28 -5.94 3.97 -6.16
C TYR A 28 -5.69 2.47 -6.24
N THR A 29 -5.70 1.90 -7.45
CA THR A 29 -5.55 0.45 -7.66
C THR A 29 -4.17 -0.05 -7.26
N PHE A 30 -3.08 0.58 -7.72
CA PHE A 30 -1.74 0.17 -7.27
C PHE A 30 -1.53 0.44 -5.78
N GLY A 31 -2.17 1.49 -5.23
CA GLY A 31 -2.12 1.81 -3.81
C GLY A 31 -2.87 0.80 -2.96
N LEU A 32 -3.97 0.22 -3.46
CA LEU A 32 -4.70 -0.84 -2.78
C LEU A 32 -3.92 -2.16 -2.80
N LEU A 33 -3.25 -2.46 -3.91
CA LEU A 33 -2.58 -3.74 -4.12
C LEU A 33 -1.13 -3.78 -3.59
N HIS A 34 -0.58 -2.68 -3.10
CA HIS A 34 0.85 -2.61 -2.75
C HIS A 34 1.31 -3.59 -1.67
N CYS A 35 0.42 -3.99 -0.76
CA CYS A 35 0.68 -4.96 0.31
C CYS A 35 0.42 -6.42 -0.10
N VAL A 36 -0.01 -6.71 -1.33
CA VAL A 36 -0.44 -8.06 -1.73
C VAL A 36 0.69 -9.10 -1.59
N GLY A 37 1.95 -8.68 -1.78
CA GLY A 37 3.11 -9.55 -1.58
C GLY A 37 3.29 -10.00 -0.13
N MET A 38 2.90 -9.19 0.86
CA MET A 38 2.90 -9.61 2.27
C MET A 38 1.86 -10.71 2.51
N VAL A 39 0.71 -10.64 1.86
CA VAL A 39 -0.33 -11.67 1.97
C VAL A 39 0.21 -13.01 1.47
N ALA A 40 0.87 -13.01 0.32
CA ALA A 40 1.50 -14.21 -0.25
C ALA A 40 2.60 -14.78 0.66
N ILE A 41 3.50 -13.92 1.16
CA ILE A 41 4.58 -14.34 2.06
C ILE A 41 4.02 -14.89 3.39
N ASN A 42 3.01 -14.24 3.96
CA ASN A 42 2.38 -14.68 5.21
C ASN A 42 1.73 -16.04 5.05
N GLU A 43 0.97 -16.25 3.97
CA GLU A 43 0.32 -17.52 3.70
C GLU A 43 1.34 -18.65 3.48
N TRP A 44 2.42 -18.38 2.76
CA TRP A 44 3.51 -19.34 2.60
C TRP A 44 4.17 -19.68 3.95
N SER A 45 4.45 -18.65 4.77
CA SER A 45 5.12 -18.80 6.07
C SER A 45 4.28 -19.61 7.06
N LEU A 46 2.97 -19.39 7.11
CA LEU A 46 2.05 -20.16 7.96
C LEU A 46 2.07 -21.66 7.64
N ARG A 47 2.24 -22.01 6.36
CA ARG A 47 2.23 -23.41 5.90
C ARG A 47 3.58 -24.11 6.05
N HIS A 48 4.68 -23.40 5.82
CA HIS A 48 6.01 -24.03 5.68
C HIS A 48 6.96 -23.73 6.84
N SER A 49 6.79 -22.59 7.52
CA SER A 49 7.66 -22.15 8.61
C SER A 49 6.84 -21.48 9.73
N PRO A 50 5.91 -22.21 10.37
CA PRO A 50 5.08 -21.65 11.44
C PRO A 50 5.97 -21.15 12.58
N GLY A 51 5.86 -19.86 12.91
CA GLY A 51 6.70 -19.20 13.92
C GLY A 51 7.85 -18.36 13.35
N LEU A 52 8.06 -18.35 12.03
CA LEU A 52 8.97 -17.39 11.39
C LEU A 52 8.54 -15.96 11.74
N LYS A 53 9.45 -15.23 12.39
CA LYS A 53 9.30 -13.80 12.66
C LYS A 53 10.38 -13.05 11.91
N LEU A 54 9.96 -12.19 11.00
CA LEU A 54 10.88 -11.31 10.27
C LEU A 54 11.14 -10.07 11.11
N ALA A 55 12.40 -9.65 11.15
CA ALA A 55 12.75 -8.36 11.75
C ALA A 55 12.11 -7.24 10.92
N MET A 56 11.39 -6.34 11.61
CA MET A 56 10.78 -5.17 11.01
C MET A 56 11.69 -3.96 11.25
N ALA A 57 12.17 -3.34 10.17
CA ALA A 57 12.73 -2.00 10.20
C ALA A 57 11.63 -0.95 10.01
N GLN A 58 11.99 0.32 10.19
CA GLN A 58 11.12 1.44 9.86
C GLN A 58 11.07 1.68 8.34
N PHE A 59 10.13 2.51 7.90
CA PHE A 59 10.11 3.04 6.54
C PHE A 59 11.48 3.67 6.16
N PRO A 60 11.93 3.57 4.91
CA PRO A 60 11.26 2.92 3.79
C PRO A 60 11.48 1.41 3.73
N ARG A 61 12.35 0.82 4.56
CA ARG A 61 12.81 -0.56 4.34
C ARG A 61 11.91 -1.61 4.96
N GLU A 62 11.08 -1.31 5.96
CA GLU A 62 10.11 -2.26 6.52
C GLU A 62 10.76 -3.65 6.78
N ALA A 63 10.24 -4.75 6.25
CA ALA A 63 10.85 -6.09 6.41
C ALA A 63 11.87 -6.47 5.32
N THR A 64 12.19 -5.58 4.38
CA THR A 64 12.90 -5.95 3.12
C THR A 64 14.24 -6.65 3.31
N GLU A 65 15.03 -6.25 4.32
CA GLU A 65 16.32 -6.89 4.60
C GLU A 65 16.16 -8.32 5.15
N ALA A 66 15.19 -8.51 6.06
CA ALA A 66 14.86 -9.82 6.61
C ALA A 66 14.22 -10.74 5.56
N GLU A 67 13.28 -10.21 4.76
CA GLU A 67 12.66 -10.94 3.65
C GLU A 67 13.71 -11.43 2.65
N ARG A 68 14.62 -10.55 2.22
CA ARG A 68 15.69 -10.91 1.28
C ARG A 68 16.63 -11.96 1.85
N ALA A 69 16.96 -11.90 3.15
CA ALA A 69 17.81 -12.88 3.81
C ALA A 69 17.16 -14.27 3.91
N VAL A 70 15.84 -14.33 4.14
CA VAL A 70 15.12 -15.60 4.35
C VAL A 70 14.61 -16.20 3.03
N PHE A 71 14.06 -15.39 2.13
CA PHE A 71 13.38 -15.86 0.92
C PHE A 71 14.17 -15.60 -0.37
N GLY A 72 15.19 -14.73 -0.34
CA GLY A 72 15.91 -14.28 -1.53
C GLY A 72 15.20 -13.17 -2.33
N PHE A 73 14.00 -12.79 -1.92
CA PHE A 73 13.20 -11.71 -2.51
C PHE A 73 12.46 -10.92 -1.41
N ILE A 74 11.90 -9.77 -1.76
CA ILE A 74 11.10 -8.92 -0.87
C ILE A 74 9.63 -8.92 -1.25
N GLN A 75 8.75 -8.46 -0.35
CA GLN A 75 7.30 -8.40 -0.58
C GLN A 75 6.92 -7.63 -1.85
N ALA A 76 7.65 -6.59 -2.22
CA ALA A 76 7.34 -5.82 -3.44
C ALA A 76 7.62 -6.63 -4.70
N GLU A 77 8.69 -7.44 -4.72
CA GLU A 77 9.02 -8.31 -5.85
C GLU A 77 7.99 -9.44 -5.97
N ALA A 78 7.58 -10.04 -4.85
CA ALA A 78 6.53 -11.05 -4.80
C ALA A 78 5.17 -10.48 -5.25
N GLY A 79 4.82 -9.29 -4.76
CA GLY A 79 3.60 -8.58 -5.14
C GLY A 79 3.58 -8.26 -6.64
N GLY A 80 4.66 -7.69 -7.17
CA GLY A 80 4.78 -7.43 -8.61
C GLY A 80 4.62 -8.70 -9.46
N ALA A 81 5.28 -9.79 -9.08
CA ALA A 81 5.17 -11.07 -9.78
C ALA A 81 3.75 -11.66 -9.73
N LEU A 82 3.06 -11.51 -8.58
CA LEU A 82 1.68 -11.95 -8.44
C LEU A 82 0.72 -11.14 -9.33
N LEU A 83 0.90 -9.81 -9.40
CA LEU A 83 0.08 -8.95 -10.25
C LEU A 83 0.33 -9.20 -11.74
N GLU A 84 1.57 -9.52 -12.13
CA GLU A 84 1.90 -9.98 -13.50
C GLU A 84 1.20 -11.31 -13.81
N HIS A 85 1.19 -12.25 -12.86
CA HIS A 85 0.50 -13.53 -13.01
C HIS A 85 -1.02 -13.36 -13.17
N TRP A 86 -1.61 -12.36 -12.50
CA TRP A 86 -3.00 -11.95 -12.68
C TRP A 86 -3.26 -11.13 -13.95
N GLN A 87 -2.23 -10.94 -14.79
CA GLN A 87 -2.31 -10.22 -16.06
C GLN A 87 -2.72 -8.75 -15.90
N LEU A 88 -2.35 -8.11 -14.77
CA LEU A 88 -2.61 -6.68 -14.59
C LEU A 88 -1.66 -5.84 -15.46
N PRO A 89 -2.12 -4.66 -15.95
CA PRO A 89 -1.30 -3.73 -16.71
C PRO A 89 -0.03 -3.29 -15.99
N THR A 90 1.03 -3.00 -16.77
CA THR A 90 2.34 -2.58 -16.24
C THR A 90 2.28 -1.29 -15.43
N GLU A 91 1.29 -0.42 -15.70
CA GLU A 91 1.02 0.80 -14.93
C GLU A 91 0.57 0.52 -13.48
N ILE A 92 0.10 -0.70 -13.18
CA ILE A 92 -0.22 -1.17 -11.82
C ILE A 92 0.94 -2.00 -11.26
N VAL A 93 1.49 -2.92 -12.05
CA VAL A 93 2.57 -3.82 -11.63
C VAL A 93 3.83 -3.06 -11.22
N THR A 94 4.28 -2.14 -12.07
CA THR A 94 5.57 -1.45 -11.93
C THR A 94 5.67 -0.65 -10.63
N PRO A 95 4.69 0.22 -10.27
CA PRO A 95 4.75 0.93 -8.99
C PRO A 95 4.80 -0.03 -7.80
N VAL A 96 4.01 -1.10 -7.80
CA VAL A 96 4.01 -2.09 -6.69
C VAL A 96 5.37 -2.78 -6.56
N ARG A 97 5.99 -3.18 -7.69
CA ARG A 97 7.32 -3.81 -7.70
C ARG A 97 8.42 -2.87 -7.19
N TRP A 98 8.34 -1.59 -7.54
CA TRP A 98 9.40 -0.60 -7.26
C TRP A 98 9.06 0.38 -6.12
N GLN A 99 8.05 0.07 -5.30
CA GLN A 99 7.54 0.93 -4.23
C GLN A 99 8.61 1.37 -3.19
N TYR A 100 9.69 0.59 -3.03
CA TYR A 100 10.81 0.90 -2.14
C TYR A 100 11.96 1.66 -2.82
N ALA A 101 12.09 1.53 -4.14
CA ALA A 101 13.17 2.13 -4.92
C ALA A 101 12.65 2.69 -6.25
N PRO A 102 11.83 3.76 -6.25
CA PRO A 102 11.21 4.29 -7.47
C PRO A 102 12.21 4.70 -8.56
N GLN A 103 13.44 5.07 -8.17
CA GLN A 103 14.52 5.44 -9.09
C GLN A 103 15.09 4.27 -9.90
N ALA A 104 14.84 3.03 -9.49
CA ALA A 104 15.37 1.85 -10.16
C ALA A 104 14.52 1.38 -11.36
N THR A 105 13.31 1.93 -11.55
CA THR A 105 12.51 1.68 -12.74
C THR A 105 12.70 2.75 -13.81
N ALA A 106 12.84 2.32 -15.07
CA ALA A 106 12.86 3.19 -16.24
C ALA A 106 11.45 3.61 -16.70
N THR A 107 10.44 2.80 -16.39
CA THR A 107 9.03 3.02 -16.77
C THR A 107 8.19 3.34 -15.53
N HIS A 108 7.07 4.05 -15.71
CA HIS A 108 6.10 4.35 -14.64
C HIS A 108 6.72 4.93 -13.37
N ARG A 109 7.84 5.67 -13.50
CA ARG A 109 8.61 6.23 -12.37
C ARG A 109 7.77 7.18 -11.52
N HIS A 110 6.92 7.99 -12.13
CA HIS A 110 5.99 8.86 -11.39
C HIS A 110 5.03 8.04 -10.54
N SER A 111 4.42 6.98 -11.08
CA SER A 111 3.55 6.07 -10.32
C SER A 111 4.29 5.43 -9.14
N ALA A 112 5.53 4.99 -9.34
CA ALA A 112 6.34 4.42 -8.27
C ALA A 112 6.68 5.47 -7.19
N LEU A 113 6.97 6.71 -7.57
CA LEU A 113 7.17 7.83 -6.63
C LEU A 113 5.89 8.18 -5.86
N ILE A 114 4.73 8.21 -6.54
CA ILE A 114 3.43 8.41 -5.92
C ILE A 114 3.20 7.33 -4.86
N LEU A 115 3.40 6.06 -5.20
CA LEU A 115 3.21 4.96 -4.25
C LEU A 115 4.19 5.07 -3.06
N HIS A 116 5.45 5.43 -3.32
CA HIS A 116 6.42 5.63 -2.24
C HIS A 116 5.99 6.72 -1.25
N LEU A 117 5.49 7.85 -1.73
CA LEU A 117 4.97 8.91 -0.86
C LEU A 117 3.61 8.54 -0.22
N ALA A 118 2.77 7.77 -0.93
CA ALA A 118 1.54 7.25 -0.37
C ALA A 118 1.81 6.31 0.82
N LYS A 119 2.87 5.50 0.75
CA LYS A 119 3.34 4.68 1.88
C LYS A 119 3.82 5.53 3.06
N TRP A 120 4.51 6.63 2.78
CA TRP A 120 4.90 7.60 3.82
C TRP A 120 3.67 8.11 4.56
N VAL A 121 2.64 8.54 3.81
CA VAL A 121 1.38 9.03 4.40
C VAL A 121 0.69 7.93 5.19
N ARG A 122 0.56 6.74 4.61
CA ARG A 122 -0.02 5.56 5.27
C ARG A 122 0.67 5.27 6.61
N ASP A 123 2.00 5.26 6.68
CA ASP A 123 2.72 4.97 7.92
C ASP A 123 2.48 6.03 8.99
N LYS A 124 2.36 7.29 8.59
CA LYS A 124 1.97 8.37 9.48
C LYS A 124 0.55 8.20 10.00
N VAL A 125 -0.41 7.89 9.13
CA VAL A 125 -1.82 7.69 9.50
C VAL A 125 -2.03 6.45 10.36
N CYS A 126 -1.29 5.37 10.10
CA CYS A 126 -1.35 4.12 10.84
C CYS A 126 -0.43 4.08 12.08
N ASP A 127 0.14 5.22 12.49
CA ASP A 127 1.04 5.36 13.65
C ASP A 127 2.21 4.36 13.68
N ARG A 128 2.83 4.10 12.52
CA ARG A 128 4.00 3.21 12.39
C ARG A 128 5.34 3.95 12.48
N GLY A 129 5.32 5.16 13.04
CA GLY A 129 6.44 6.10 13.14
C GLY A 129 6.53 7.05 11.95
N PRO A 130 6.75 8.36 12.16
CA PRO A 130 6.83 9.32 11.07
C PRO A 130 8.11 9.06 10.26
N PRO A 131 8.00 8.75 8.95
CA PRO A 131 9.20 8.52 8.18
C PRO A 131 9.95 9.84 7.95
N PRO A 132 11.28 9.81 7.79
CA PRO A 132 12.03 11.01 7.48
C PRO A 132 11.50 11.65 6.18
N SER A 133 11.35 12.98 6.19
CA SER A 133 10.86 13.71 5.02
C SER A 133 11.85 13.57 3.85
N ASP A 134 11.42 12.98 2.74
CA ASP A 134 12.27 12.80 1.57
C ASP A 134 12.09 13.96 0.59
N ARG A 135 12.76 15.09 0.89
CA ARG A 135 12.66 16.32 0.09
C ARG A 135 12.93 16.09 -1.40
N ALA A 136 13.93 15.28 -1.73
CA ALA A 136 14.28 14.99 -3.12
C ALA A 136 13.13 14.31 -3.89
N ARG A 137 12.39 13.40 -3.24
CA ARG A 137 11.23 12.74 -3.86
C ARG A 137 10.00 13.64 -3.94
N LEU A 138 9.82 14.54 -2.98
CA LEU A 138 8.79 15.58 -3.03
C LEU A 138 9.05 16.54 -4.20
N ASP A 139 10.29 17.03 -4.33
CA ASP A 139 10.71 17.92 -5.41
C ASP A 139 10.51 17.28 -6.79
N ALA A 140 10.79 15.97 -6.93
CA ALA A 140 10.59 15.23 -8.18
C ALA A 140 9.13 15.22 -8.65
N LEU A 141 8.16 15.34 -7.74
CA LEU A 141 6.73 15.44 -8.05
C LEU A 141 6.17 16.86 -7.89
N ARG A 142 7.03 17.86 -7.62
CA ARG A 142 6.64 19.25 -7.33
C ARG A 142 5.64 19.35 -6.17
N LEU A 143 5.80 18.48 -5.18
CA LEU A 143 5.00 18.47 -3.96
C LEU A 143 5.76 19.18 -2.83
N THR A 144 5.02 19.77 -1.89
CA THR A 144 5.61 20.37 -0.69
C THR A 144 5.32 19.51 0.54
N PRO A 145 6.09 19.66 1.64
CA PRO A 145 5.78 18.99 2.89
C PRO A 145 4.37 19.33 3.41
N ALA A 146 3.95 20.60 3.29
CA ALA A 146 2.60 21.02 3.68
C ALA A 146 1.50 20.28 2.89
N MET A 147 1.71 20.06 1.58
CA MET A 147 0.78 19.26 0.80
C MET A 147 0.69 17.82 1.30
N LEU A 148 1.80 17.24 1.77
CA LEU A 148 1.80 15.86 2.30
C LEU A 148 1.07 15.77 3.65
N GLU A 149 1.19 16.82 4.47
CA GLU A 149 0.40 16.97 5.71
C GLU A 149 -1.10 17.05 5.40
N ASP A 150 -1.52 17.90 4.46
CA ASP A 150 -2.93 17.97 4.04
C ASP A 150 -3.46 16.60 3.55
N VAL A 151 -2.63 15.84 2.82
CA VAL A 151 -3.00 14.50 2.35
C VAL A 151 -3.14 13.54 3.54
N THR A 152 -2.28 13.66 4.55
CA THR A 152 -2.36 12.86 5.79
C THR A 152 -3.66 13.11 6.52
N ASP A 153 -4.05 14.37 6.70
CA ASP A 153 -5.31 14.73 7.36
C ASP A 153 -6.52 14.22 6.58
N LEU A 154 -6.51 14.38 5.24
CA LEU A 154 -7.57 13.90 4.37
C LEU A 154 -7.70 12.37 4.43
N VAL A 155 -6.59 11.63 4.33
CA VAL A 155 -6.59 10.16 4.41
C VAL A 155 -7.10 9.70 5.77
N THR A 156 -6.71 10.38 6.86
CA THR A 156 -7.21 10.09 8.21
C THR A 156 -8.72 10.26 8.30
N GLY A 157 -9.27 11.36 7.75
CA GLY A 157 -10.71 11.60 7.68
C GLY A 157 -11.45 10.50 6.91
N ARG A 158 -10.99 10.17 5.69
CA ARG A 158 -11.63 9.16 4.85
C ARG A 158 -11.57 7.75 5.46
N LEU A 159 -10.50 7.39 6.15
CA LEU A 159 -10.43 6.10 6.84
C LEU A 159 -11.45 6.00 7.97
N ARG A 160 -11.63 7.07 8.77
CA ARG A 160 -12.65 7.10 9.83
C ARG A 160 -14.06 6.93 9.27
N GLU A 161 -14.35 7.56 8.13
CA GLU A 161 -15.63 7.40 7.43
C GLU A 161 -15.83 5.95 6.97
N ILE A 162 -14.82 5.33 6.34
CA ILE A 162 -14.88 3.94 5.91
C ILE A 162 -15.08 3.00 7.10
N ASP A 163 -14.33 3.19 8.19
CA ASP A 163 -14.50 2.37 9.39
C ASP A 163 -15.91 2.50 9.97
N THR A 164 -16.49 3.71 9.96
CA THR A 164 -17.88 3.94 10.39
C THR A 164 -18.88 3.21 9.49
N LEU A 165 -18.67 3.23 8.17
CA LEU A 165 -19.53 2.56 7.20
C LEU A 165 -19.43 1.03 7.25
N LEU A 166 -18.26 0.50 7.61
CA LEU A 166 -18.04 -0.95 7.75
C LEU A 166 -18.54 -1.49 9.09
N GLN A 167 -18.75 -0.64 10.10
CA GLN A 167 -19.42 -0.98 11.36
C GLN A 167 -20.96 -1.07 11.24
N LEU A 168 -21.47 -1.63 10.13
CA LEU A 168 -22.90 -1.90 10.00
C LEU A 168 -23.39 -2.76 11.19
N PRO A 169 -24.54 -2.43 11.81
CA PRO A 169 -25.13 -3.29 12.83
C PRO A 169 -25.34 -4.70 12.24
N GLU A 170 -25.11 -5.73 13.05
CA GLU A 170 -25.40 -7.12 12.66
C GLU A 170 -26.80 -7.17 12.04
N LEU A 171 -26.88 -7.70 10.81
CA LEU A 171 -28.16 -7.96 10.17
C LEU A 171 -29.01 -8.78 11.15
N PRO A 172 -30.28 -8.41 11.40
CA PRO A 172 -31.12 -9.18 12.31
C PRO A 172 -31.19 -10.64 11.83
N ALA A 173 -31.15 -11.56 12.79
CA ALA A 173 -31.02 -13.00 12.55
C ALA A 173 -32.19 -13.61 11.75
N ASP A 174 -33.22 -12.84 11.43
CA ASP A 174 -34.39 -13.23 10.65
C ASP A 174 -34.13 -13.29 9.13
N LEU A 175 -33.05 -12.68 8.63
CA LEU A 175 -32.69 -12.72 7.20
C LEU A 175 -31.91 -13.98 6.76
N HIS A 176 -31.51 -14.87 7.68
CA HIS A 176 -30.82 -16.13 7.34
C HIS A 176 -31.73 -17.25 6.80
N ARG A 177 -33.05 -17.04 6.67
CA ARG A 177 -33.99 -18.08 6.22
C ARG A 177 -34.40 -18.03 4.75
N CYS A 178 -33.87 -17.11 3.93
CA CYS A 178 -34.36 -16.93 2.56
C CYS A 178 -33.44 -17.43 1.43
N ALA A 179 -32.39 -18.22 1.70
CA ALA A 179 -31.53 -18.73 0.62
C ALA A 179 -31.11 -20.19 0.81
N VAL A 180 -32.08 -21.10 0.99
CA VAL A 180 -31.97 -22.49 0.51
C VAL A 180 -33.36 -22.94 0.02
N ARG A 181 -33.60 -22.77 -1.28
CA ARG A 181 -34.50 -23.61 -2.08
C ARG A 181 -33.83 -23.88 -3.41
#